data_AF-A0A3Q0JAQ7-F1
#
_entry.id   AF-A0A3Q0JAQ7-F1
#
_cell.length_a   1.000
_cell.length_b   1.000
_cell.length_c   1.000
_cell.angle_alpha   90.00
_cell.angle_beta   90.00
_cell.angle_gamma   90.00
#
_symmetry.space_group_name_H-M   'P 1'
#
loop_
_entity.id
_entity.type
_entity.pdbx_description
1 polymer ?
#
loop_
_entity_poly.entity_id
_entity_poly.type
_entity_poly.pdbx_seq_one_letter_code
_entity_poly.pdbx_strand_id
1 'polypeptide(L)'
;MASYNETNIQTKCKTFELKRRPSLRSVNYPTSEFITGVAQQKVQELQMEADNNRETVKQMAGMQSKLLHYGEVLKENETLNKQVTSKIKSLELQGKRLQLNNKIKSLELQGKRLREVYKAASQEFRETVYLLFGYKVDRTNCMYKLASMYADGPDENLLFQSTEGQLNLIETDYSKVLKPLLDLHLGRHHSIPMLLSALTQELFQRQTMSMTNSTLSV
;
A
#
# COMPACT_ATOMS: atom_id res chain seq x y z
N MET A 1 -40.57 103.12 28.61
CA MET A 1 -41.30 101.83 28.59
C MET A 1 -40.25 100.73 28.71
N ALA A 2 -40.24 99.81 29.66
CA ALA A 2 -41.22 99.43 30.66
C ALA A 2 -40.53 98.93 31.94
N SER A 3 -41.28 99.08 33.03
CA SER A 3 -41.17 98.52 34.38
C SER A 3 -40.69 97.06 34.44
N TYR A 4 -39.96 96.67 35.48
CA TYR A 4 -40.49 95.80 36.55
C TYR A 4 -39.53 95.67 37.75
N ASN A 5 -40.16 95.61 38.92
CA ASN A 5 -39.64 95.70 40.29
C ASN A 5 -39.27 94.31 40.88
N GLU A 6 -38.74 94.38 42.11
CA GLU A 6 -38.63 93.35 43.17
C GLU A 6 -37.26 92.64 43.25
N THR A 7 -36.63 92.39 44.40
CA THR A 7 -36.95 92.68 45.81
C THR A 7 -35.65 92.63 46.65
N ASN A 8 -35.51 93.64 47.49
CA ASN A 8 -35.00 93.67 48.88
C ASN A 8 -34.52 92.33 49.51
N ILE A 9 -33.32 92.30 50.09
CA ILE A 9 -33.09 91.98 51.52
C ILE A 9 -31.79 92.66 51.98
N GLN A 10 -31.91 93.33 53.11
CA GLN A 10 -30.96 94.22 53.74
C GLN A 10 -30.63 93.67 55.14
N THR A 11 -29.35 93.49 55.46
CA THR A 11 -28.84 93.47 56.86
C THR A 11 -27.33 93.73 56.84
N LYS A 12 -26.86 94.96 57.10
CA LYS A 12 -26.54 95.57 58.41
C LYS A 12 -25.59 94.75 59.30
N CYS A 13 -24.37 95.28 59.50
CA CYS A 13 -23.79 95.73 60.79
C CYS A 13 -22.26 95.89 60.65
N LYS A 14 -21.77 97.12 60.68
CA LYS A 14 -21.11 97.82 61.81
C LYS A 14 -19.59 97.58 61.92
N THR A 15 -18.88 98.61 61.46
CA THR A 15 -17.70 99.28 62.03
C THR A 15 -16.76 98.50 62.95
N PHE A 16 -15.47 98.48 62.59
CA PHE A 16 -14.36 98.50 63.55
C PHE A 16 -13.15 99.20 62.92
N GLU A 17 -12.86 100.42 63.35
CA GLU A 17 -11.48 100.90 63.39
C GLU A 17 -10.89 100.50 64.74
N LEU A 18 -9.71 99.88 64.76
CA LEU A 18 -8.47 100.51 65.25
C LEU A 18 -7.32 99.51 65.34
N LYS A 19 -6.11 100.11 65.35
CA LYS A 19 -4.80 99.60 65.79
C LYS A 19 -3.97 98.85 64.76
N ARG A 20 -3.12 99.63 64.10
CA ARG A 20 -1.84 99.17 63.54
C ARG A 20 -1.05 98.44 64.63
N ARG A 21 -0.69 97.19 64.34
CA ARG A 21 0.30 96.37 65.05
C ARG A 21 1.29 95.81 64.01
N PRO A 22 2.49 95.39 64.46
CA PRO A 22 3.75 95.53 63.73
C PRO A 22 3.94 94.46 62.65
N SER A 23 4.86 94.77 61.72
CA SER A 23 5.25 93.96 60.56
C SER A 23 5.36 92.47 60.86
N LEU A 24 4.47 91.68 60.24
CA LEU A 24 4.64 90.24 60.12
C LEU A 24 5.88 89.98 59.26
N ARG A 25 6.84 89.21 59.79
CA ARG A 25 7.91 88.59 59.01
C ARG A 25 7.28 87.92 57.79
N SER A 26 7.75 88.27 56.61
CA SER A 26 7.40 87.58 55.37
C SER A 26 7.79 86.11 55.51
N VAL A 27 6.80 85.24 55.60
CA VAL A 27 6.98 83.85 55.22
C VAL A 27 7.21 83.88 53.72
N ASN A 28 8.43 83.55 53.29
CA ASN A 28 8.79 83.47 51.88
C ASN A 28 7.93 82.38 51.23
N TYR A 29 6.89 82.78 50.53
CA TYR A 29 6.28 81.95 49.51
C TYR A 29 7.22 81.98 48.29
N PRO A 30 7.62 80.83 47.75
CA PRO A 30 8.49 80.81 46.57
C PRO A 30 7.82 81.59 45.43
N THR A 31 8.60 82.49 44.82
CA THR A 31 8.19 83.35 43.70
C THR A 31 7.83 82.53 42.46
N SER A 32 6.88 83.06 41.66
CA SER A 32 6.37 82.47 40.40
C SER A 32 7.46 81.91 39.48
N GLU A 33 8.64 82.54 39.43
CA GLU A 33 9.79 82.13 38.62
C GLU A 33 10.39 80.76 39.03
N PHE A 34 10.37 80.45 40.33
CA PHE A 34 10.88 79.18 40.85
C PHE A 34 9.96 78.01 40.48
N ILE A 35 8.64 78.25 40.51
CA ILE A 35 7.62 77.29 40.09
C ILE A 35 7.70 77.05 38.58
N THR A 36 7.95 78.08 37.77
CA THR A 36 8.11 77.94 36.31
C THR A 36 9.41 77.25 35.92
N GLY A 37 10.52 77.47 36.63
CA GLY A 37 11.80 76.80 36.35
C GLY A 37 11.77 75.30 36.65
N VAL A 38 11.17 74.92 37.78
CA VAL A 38 10.95 73.50 38.13
C VAL A 38 10.01 72.83 37.13
N ALA A 39 8.97 73.54 36.66
CA ALA A 39 8.09 73.04 35.60
C ALA A 39 8.81 72.85 34.26
N GLN A 40 9.66 73.80 33.84
CA GLN A 40 10.46 73.70 32.61
C GLN A 40 11.45 72.54 32.65
N GLN A 41 12.14 72.35 33.77
CA GLN A 41 13.07 71.22 33.94
C GLN A 41 12.34 69.88 33.85
N LYS A 42 11.15 69.76 34.46
CA LYS A 42 10.33 68.56 34.37
C LYS A 42 9.83 68.29 32.95
N VAL A 43 9.45 69.33 32.21
CA VAL A 43 9.06 69.23 30.80
C VAL A 43 10.22 68.72 29.95
N GLN A 44 11.43 69.21 30.17
CA GLN A 44 12.63 68.80 29.41
C GLN A 44 13.04 67.35 29.70
N GLU A 45 12.91 66.93 30.96
CA GLU A 45 13.13 65.55 31.41
C GLU A 45 12.12 64.59 30.76
N LEU A 46 10.83 64.96 30.76
CA LEU A 46 9.76 64.21 30.10
C LEU A 46 9.96 64.15 28.58
N GLN A 47 10.52 65.20 27.95
CA GLN A 47 10.81 65.23 26.52
C GLN A 47 11.93 64.25 26.14
N MET A 48 13.02 64.24 26.90
CA MET A 48 14.13 63.28 26.68
C MET A 48 13.68 61.83 26.92
N GLU A 49 12.86 61.60 27.93
CA GLU A 49 12.27 60.29 28.19
C GLU A 49 11.33 59.84 27.06
N ALA A 50 10.52 60.76 26.52
CA ALA A 50 9.65 60.49 25.37
C ALA A 50 10.46 60.14 24.10
N ASP A 51 11.58 60.82 23.84
CA ASP A 51 12.45 60.52 22.71
C ASP A 51 13.19 59.18 22.87
N ASN A 52 13.66 58.86 24.07
CA ASN A 52 14.27 57.56 24.36
C ASN A 52 13.24 56.42 24.21
N ASN A 53 12.03 56.61 24.72
CA ASN A 53 10.93 55.67 24.53
C ASN A 53 10.53 55.52 23.05
N ARG A 54 10.60 56.59 22.27
CA ARG A 54 10.35 56.54 20.82
C ARG A 54 11.39 55.69 20.11
N GLU A 55 12.66 55.79 20.51
CA GLU A 55 13.75 55.03 19.90
C GLU A 55 13.67 53.54 20.27
N THR A 56 13.34 53.20 21.52
CA THR A 56 13.11 51.81 21.94
C THR A 56 11.92 51.19 21.21
N VAL A 57 10.83 51.93 21.02
CA VAL A 57 9.67 51.47 20.24
C VAL A 57 10.05 51.19 18.77
N LYS A 58 10.88 52.03 18.14
CA LYS A 58 11.38 51.75 16.79
C LYS A 58 12.21 50.47 16.74
N GLN A 59 13.10 50.25 17.71
CA GLN A 59 13.91 49.03 17.80
C GLN A 59 13.04 47.79 18.00
N MET A 60 12.04 47.88 18.89
CA MET A 60 11.07 46.80 19.10
C MET A 60 10.27 46.48 17.84
N ALA A 61 9.81 47.50 17.10
CA ALA A 61 9.12 47.29 15.82
C ALA A 61 10.02 46.60 14.78
N GLY A 62 11.32 46.95 14.74
CA GLY A 62 12.32 46.28 13.91
C GLY A 62 12.54 44.81 14.31
N MET A 63 12.63 44.51 15.60
CA MET A 63 12.71 43.14 16.10
C MET A 63 11.45 42.33 15.82
N GLN A 64 10.27 42.93 15.99
CA GLN A 64 8.99 42.28 15.71
C GLN A 64 8.85 41.91 14.23
N SER A 65 9.31 42.78 13.32
CA SER A 65 9.34 42.49 11.89
C SER A 65 10.25 41.30 11.56
N LYS A 66 11.43 41.20 12.19
CA LYS A 66 12.33 40.05 12.02
C LYS A 66 11.71 38.76 12.59
N LEU A 67 11.07 38.82 13.75
CA LEU A 67 10.39 37.67 14.35
C LEU A 67 9.24 37.16 13.49
N LEU A 68 8.46 38.06 12.89
CA LEU A 68 7.39 37.68 11.94
C LEU A 68 7.97 36.96 10.72
N HIS A 69 9.04 37.49 10.12
CA HIS A 69 9.71 36.86 8.99
C HIS A 69 10.27 35.47 9.34
N TYR A 70 10.94 35.34 10.49
CA TYR A 70 11.39 34.03 10.98
C TYR A 70 10.22 33.05 11.16
N GLY A 71 9.08 33.53 11.67
CA GLY A 71 7.87 32.72 11.79
C GLY A 71 7.33 32.21 10.45
N GLU A 72 7.39 33.01 9.39
CA GLU A 72 7.01 32.60 8.02
C GLU A 72 7.95 31.54 7.47
N VAL A 73 9.28 31.76 7.59
CA VAL A 73 10.30 30.80 7.14
C VAL A 73 10.18 29.47 7.87
N LEU A 74 9.84 29.47 9.17
CA LEU A 74 9.61 28.24 9.94
C LEU A 74 8.39 27.47 9.43
N LYS A 75 7.28 28.15 9.11
CA LYS A 75 6.09 27.52 8.53
C LYS A 75 6.38 26.92 7.16
N GLU A 76 7.11 27.65 6.31
CA GLU A 76 7.52 27.16 5.00
C GLU A 76 8.40 25.89 5.13
N ASN A 77 9.41 25.92 6.02
CA ASN A 77 10.24 24.75 6.30
C ASN A 77 9.44 23.54 6.81
N GLU A 78 8.42 23.75 7.64
CA GLU A 78 7.55 22.66 8.10
C GLU A 78 6.79 22.02 6.93
N THR A 79 6.28 22.83 5.99
CA THR A 79 5.59 22.32 4.79
C THR A 79 6.54 21.58 3.85
N LEU A 80 7.74 22.11 3.62
CA LEU A 80 8.78 21.47 2.82
C LEU A 80 9.20 20.13 3.44
N ASN A 81 9.43 20.09 4.76
CA ASN A 81 9.76 18.84 5.44
C ASN A 81 8.68 17.79 5.26
N LYS A 82 7.39 18.14 5.44
CA LYS A 82 6.27 17.21 5.18
C LYS A 82 6.28 16.67 3.75
N GLN A 83 6.51 17.53 2.76
CA GLN A 83 6.61 17.12 1.36
C GLN A 83 7.80 16.18 1.11
N VAL A 84 8.99 16.53 1.61
CA VAL A 84 10.20 15.71 1.47
C VAL A 84 10.01 14.34 2.11
N THR A 85 9.49 14.27 3.35
CA THR A 85 9.21 12.99 4.03
C THR A 85 8.24 12.12 3.23
N SER A 86 7.18 12.72 2.67
CA SER A 86 6.22 11.98 1.84
C SER A 86 6.86 11.42 0.57
N LYS A 87 7.76 12.18 -0.06
CA LYS A 87 8.43 11.80 -1.30
C LYS A 87 9.47 10.72 -1.07
N ILE A 88 10.24 10.80 0.01
CA ILE A 88 11.17 9.74 0.43
C ILE A 88 10.41 8.41 0.61
N LYS A 89 9.31 8.42 1.37
CA LYS A 89 8.48 7.22 1.57
C LYS A 89 7.93 6.65 0.26
N SER A 90 7.53 7.52 -0.67
CA SER A 90 7.06 7.10 -2.00
C SER A 90 8.17 6.42 -2.82
N LEU A 91 9.38 6.97 -2.81
CA LEU A 91 10.54 6.42 -3.53
C LEU A 91 10.97 5.08 -2.95
N GLU A 92 11.00 4.93 -1.63
CA GLU A 92 11.29 3.66 -0.95
C GLU A 92 10.26 2.58 -1.33
N LEU A 93 8.97 2.93 -1.32
CA LEU A 93 7.90 2.03 -1.76
C LEU A 93 8.05 1.65 -3.23
N GLN A 94 8.42 2.60 -4.10
CA GLN A 94 8.67 2.32 -5.51
C GLN A 94 9.85 1.38 -5.71
N GLY A 95 10.96 1.59 -4.99
CA GLY A 95 12.12 0.71 -5.01
C GLY A 95 11.77 -0.71 -4.55
N LYS A 96 11.03 -0.83 -3.44
CA LYS A 96 10.56 -2.14 -2.93
C LYS A 96 9.60 -2.81 -3.90
N ARG A 97 8.69 -2.07 -4.54
CA ARG A 97 7.79 -2.60 -5.59
C ARG A 97 8.57 -3.15 -6.78
N LEU A 98 9.61 -2.44 -7.24
CA LEU A 98 10.46 -2.90 -8.34
C LEU A 98 11.18 -4.21 -7.97
N GLN A 99 11.76 -4.29 -6.77
CA GLN A 99 12.42 -5.50 -6.28
C GLN A 99 11.45 -6.69 -6.19
N LEU A 100 10.26 -6.47 -5.62
CA LEU A 100 9.23 -7.51 -5.53
C LEU A 100 8.77 -7.97 -6.92
N ASN A 101 8.52 -7.05 -7.85
CA ASN A 101 8.14 -7.36 -9.22
C ASN A 101 9.23 -8.18 -9.93
N ASN A 102 10.51 -7.85 -9.73
CA ASN A 102 11.61 -8.63 -10.30
C ASN A 102 11.67 -10.04 -9.69
N LYS A 103 11.40 -10.17 -8.39
CA LYS A 103 11.36 -11.48 -7.73
C LYS A 103 10.19 -12.33 -8.23
N ILE A 104 9.01 -11.74 -8.41
CA ILE A 104 7.84 -12.41 -8.99
C ILE A 104 8.17 -12.93 -10.39
N LYS A 105 8.67 -12.06 -11.29
CA LYS A 105 9.06 -12.45 -12.65
C LYS A 105 10.10 -13.58 -12.66
N SER A 106 11.07 -13.51 -11.75
CA SER A 106 12.11 -14.55 -11.61
C SER A 106 11.49 -15.90 -11.20
N LEU A 107 10.62 -15.89 -10.19
CA LEU A 107 9.94 -17.09 -9.71
C LEU A 107 8.97 -17.67 -10.75
N GLU A 108 8.26 -16.83 -11.49
CA GLU A 108 7.39 -17.23 -12.59
C GLU A 108 8.19 -17.92 -13.70
N LEU A 109 9.35 -17.36 -14.08
CA LEU A 109 10.24 -17.94 -15.07
C LEU A 109 10.81 -19.28 -14.60
N GLN A 110 11.22 -19.38 -13.33
CA GLN A 110 11.66 -20.64 -12.74
C GLN A 110 10.54 -21.68 -12.74
N GLY A 111 9.32 -21.29 -12.36
CA GLY A 111 8.15 -22.16 -12.39
C GLY A 111 7.81 -22.63 -13.81
N LYS A 112 7.93 -21.75 -14.82
CA LYS A 112 7.74 -22.11 -16.23
C LYS A 112 8.77 -23.15 -16.68
N ARG A 113 10.06 -22.91 -16.44
CA ARG A 113 11.14 -23.84 -16.80
C ARG A 113 10.97 -25.20 -16.13
N LEU A 114 10.60 -25.21 -14.84
CA LEU A 114 10.39 -26.45 -14.11
C LEU A 114 9.25 -27.29 -14.71
N ARG A 115 8.14 -26.64 -15.10
CA ARG A 115 7.02 -27.31 -15.80
C ARG A 115 7.45 -27.87 -17.15
N GLU A 116 8.26 -27.14 -17.91
CA GLU A 116 8.77 -27.58 -19.21
C GLU A 116 9.68 -28.81 -19.07
N VAL A 117 10.63 -28.77 -18.13
CA VAL A 117 11.52 -29.91 -17.84
C VAL A 117 10.71 -31.14 -17.39
N TYR A 118 9.76 -30.96 -16.47
CA TYR A 118 8.90 -32.06 -16.02
C TYR A 118 8.06 -32.64 -17.16
N LYS A 119 7.49 -31.78 -18.02
CA LYS A 119 6.71 -32.22 -19.17
C LYS A 119 7.56 -33.04 -20.14
N ALA A 120 8.77 -32.58 -20.44
CA ALA A 120 9.71 -33.28 -21.32
C ALA A 120 10.09 -34.66 -20.74
N ALA A 121 10.54 -34.71 -19.48
CA ALA A 121 10.91 -35.97 -18.83
C ALA A 121 9.72 -36.95 -18.71
N SER A 122 8.53 -36.44 -18.41
CA SER A 122 7.31 -37.24 -18.35
C SER A 122 6.89 -37.79 -19.71
N GLN A 123 7.11 -37.02 -20.79
CA GLN A 123 6.85 -37.46 -22.16
C GLN A 123 7.85 -38.53 -22.59
N GLU A 124 9.14 -38.29 -22.40
CA GLU A 124 10.22 -39.26 -22.70
C GLU A 124 9.98 -40.60 -21.98
N PHE A 125 9.60 -40.56 -20.71
CA PHE A 125 9.24 -41.75 -19.95
C PHE A 125 8.05 -42.51 -20.57
N ARG A 126 6.98 -41.80 -20.96
CA ARG A 126 5.82 -42.43 -21.61
C ARG A 126 6.18 -43.03 -22.98
N GLU A 127 7.02 -42.36 -23.75
CA GLU A 127 7.52 -42.86 -25.04
C GLU A 127 8.35 -44.13 -24.84
N THR A 128 9.21 -44.16 -23.83
CA THR A 128 10.01 -45.34 -23.47
C THR A 128 9.11 -46.50 -23.04
N VAL A 129 8.11 -46.26 -22.19
CA VAL A 129 7.11 -47.27 -21.78
C VAL A 129 6.34 -47.80 -22.99
N TYR A 130 5.96 -46.92 -23.92
CA TYR A 130 5.26 -47.31 -25.14
C TYR A 130 6.11 -48.25 -26.02
N LEU A 131 7.38 -47.92 -26.22
CA LEU A 131 8.30 -48.74 -27.02
C LEU A 131 8.62 -50.09 -26.36
N LEU A 132 8.80 -50.12 -25.04
CA LEU A 132 9.16 -51.34 -24.31
C LEU A 132 7.99 -52.30 -24.12
N PHE A 133 6.80 -51.77 -23.79
CA PHE A 133 5.66 -52.59 -23.37
C PHE A 133 4.53 -52.63 -24.40
N GLY A 134 4.56 -51.78 -25.42
CA GLY A 134 3.55 -51.75 -26.47
C GLY A 134 2.26 -51.04 -26.12
N TYR A 135 2.20 -50.30 -25.00
CA TYR A 135 1.01 -49.58 -24.59
C TYR A 135 1.27 -48.09 -24.40
N LYS A 136 0.50 -47.28 -25.13
CA LYS A 136 0.44 -45.83 -24.92
C LYS A 136 -0.48 -45.55 -23.75
N VAL A 137 0.04 -44.89 -22.73
CA VAL A 137 -0.69 -44.59 -21.48
C VAL A 137 -1.00 -43.09 -21.41
N ASP A 138 -2.26 -42.74 -21.61
CA ASP A 138 -2.76 -41.37 -21.48
C ASP A 138 -3.56 -41.23 -20.18
N ARG A 139 -3.15 -40.28 -19.31
CA ARG A 139 -3.85 -40.00 -18.04
C ARG A 139 -4.75 -38.78 -18.17
N THR A 140 -6.01 -38.92 -17.79
CA THR A 140 -6.98 -37.82 -17.61
C THR A 140 -7.57 -37.90 -16.21
N ASN A 141 -7.18 -37.00 -15.30
CA ASN A 141 -7.57 -37.04 -13.88
C ASN A 141 -7.20 -38.38 -13.20
N CYS A 142 -8.21 -39.18 -12.83
CA CYS A 142 -8.06 -40.51 -12.23
C CYS A 142 -8.25 -41.64 -13.25
N MET A 143 -8.34 -41.31 -14.54
CA MET A 143 -8.57 -42.24 -15.63
C MET A 143 -7.29 -42.45 -16.43
N TYR A 144 -7.02 -43.69 -16.79
CA TYR A 144 -5.89 -44.12 -17.58
C TYR A 144 -6.41 -44.84 -18.82
N LYS A 145 -6.11 -44.27 -19.98
CA LYS A 145 -6.41 -44.89 -21.28
C LYS A 145 -5.16 -45.59 -21.78
N LEU A 146 -5.28 -46.89 -22.04
CA LEU A 146 -4.25 -47.73 -22.61
C LEU A 146 -4.63 -48.05 -24.06
N ALA A 147 -3.80 -47.61 -25.00
CA ALA A 147 -3.91 -47.98 -26.42
C ALA A 147 -2.73 -48.87 -26.79
N SER A 148 -3.02 -50.04 -27.38
CA SER A 148 -1.99 -50.95 -27.87
C SER A 148 -1.31 -50.38 -29.11
N MET A 149 -0.01 -50.65 -29.29
CA MET A 149 0.71 -50.38 -30.55
C MET A 149 0.19 -51.20 -31.73
N TYR A 150 -0.52 -52.29 -31.43
CA TYR A 150 -1.12 -53.22 -32.40
C TYR A 150 -2.64 -53.02 -32.52
N ALA A 151 -3.19 -51.92 -32.02
CA ALA A 151 -4.61 -51.60 -32.17
C ALA A 151 -4.97 -51.33 -33.63
N ASP A 152 -6.11 -51.86 -34.10
CA ASP A 152 -6.60 -51.68 -35.48
C ASP A 152 -7.23 -50.29 -35.67
N GLY A 153 -7.68 -49.64 -34.58
CA GLY A 153 -8.32 -48.33 -34.62
C GLY A 153 -8.19 -47.51 -33.33
N PRO A 154 -8.53 -46.20 -33.37
CA PRO A 154 -8.39 -45.30 -32.21
C PRO A 154 -9.33 -45.64 -31.05
N ASP A 155 -10.44 -46.33 -31.33
CA ASP A 155 -11.45 -46.73 -30.34
C ASP A 155 -11.09 -48.05 -29.61
N GLU A 156 -10.05 -48.75 -30.08
CA GLU A 156 -9.54 -49.98 -29.48
C GLU A 156 -8.60 -49.69 -28.30
N ASN A 157 -9.19 -49.16 -27.23
CA ASN A 157 -8.46 -48.80 -26.02
C ASN A 157 -9.13 -49.35 -24.75
N LEU A 158 -8.30 -49.64 -23.75
CA LEU A 158 -8.73 -50.04 -22.41
C LEU A 158 -8.76 -48.81 -21.51
N LEU A 159 -9.84 -48.63 -20.76
CA LEU A 159 -9.97 -47.56 -19.78
C LEU A 159 -9.88 -48.13 -18.38
N PHE A 160 -8.96 -47.62 -17.58
CA PHE A 160 -8.82 -47.94 -16.17
C PHE A 160 -9.08 -46.70 -15.31
N GLN A 161 -9.78 -46.87 -14.20
CA GLN A 161 -9.95 -45.85 -13.18
C GLN A 161 -9.11 -46.21 -11.96
N SER A 162 -8.33 -45.23 -11.48
CA SER A 162 -7.60 -45.33 -10.23
C SER A 162 -8.47 -44.82 -9.08
N THR A 163 -8.90 -45.74 -8.21
CA THR A 163 -9.66 -45.45 -6.99
C THR A 163 -8.87 -45.98 -5.81
N GLU A 164 -8.48 -45.11 -4.87
CA GLU A 164 -7.76 -45.49 -3.64
C GLU A 164 -6.47 -46.31 -3.89
N GLY A 165 -5.79 -46.05 -5.01
CA GLY A 165 -4.57 -46.76 -5.40
C GLY A 165 -4.80 -48.11 -6.11
N GLN A 166 -6.05 -48.51 -6.32
CA GLN A 166 -6.41 -49.68 -7.14
C GLN A 166 -6.85 -49.26 -8.54
N LEU A 167 -6.45 -50.03 -9.55
CA LEU A 167 -6.84 -49.83 -10.95
C LEU A 167 -8.00 -50.76 -11.31
N ASN A 168 -9.16 -50.18 -11.61
CA ASN A 168 -10.36 -50.90 -12.02
C ASN A 168 -10.62 -50.67 -13.50
N LEU A 169 -10.86 -51.74 -14.25
CA LEU A 169 -11.24 -51.63 -15.66
C LEU A 169 -12.66 -51.06 -15.75
N ILE A 170 -12.85 -50.08 -16.64
CA ILE A 170 -14.16 -49.55 -17.02
C ILE A 170 -14.60 -50.24 -18.30
N GLU A 171 -15.86 -50.68 -18.28
CA GLU A 171 -16.47 -51.34 -19.42
C GLU A 171 -16.66 -50.34 -20.58
N THR A 172 -16.02 -50.64 -21.70
CA THR A 172 -16.16 -49.99 -23.01
C THR A 172 -16.61 -51.01 -24.04
N ASP A 173 -17.03 -50.57 -25.23
CA ASP A 173 -17.39 -51.50 -26.30
C ASP A 173 -16.20 -52.39 -26.73
N TYR A 174 -14.98 -51.85 -26.72
CA TYR A 174 -13.78 -52.65 -26.94
C TYR A 174 -13.56 -53.70 -25.85
N SER A 175 -13.78 -53.34 -24.57
CA SER A 175 -13.64 -54.29 -23.47
C SER A 175 -14.64 -55.45 -23.56
N LYS A 176 -15.84 -55.24 -24.14
CA LYS A 176 -16.82 -56.30 -24.36
C LYS A 176 -16.34 -57.31 -25.40
N VAL A 177 -15.64 -56.86 -26.44
CA VAL A 177 -15.01 -57.75 -27.42
C VAL A 177 -13.93 -58.61 -26.76
N LEU A 178 -13.18 -58.04 -25.82
CA LEU A 178 -12.13 -58.73 -25.07
C LEU A 178 -12.63 -59.54 -23.87
N LYS A 179 -13.95 -59.67 -23.68
CA LYS A 179 -14.55 -60.25 -22.47
C LYS A 179 -13.98 -61.63 -22.06
N PRO A 180 -13.74 -62.59 -22.98
CA PRO A 180 -13.12 -63.87 -22.62
C PRO A 180 -11.73 -63.71 -21.99
N LEU A 181 -10.93 -62.79 -22.53
CA LEU A 181 -9.58 -62.49 -22.06
C LEU A 181 -9.61 -61.77 -20.70
N LEU A 182 -10.54 -60.83 -20.54
CA LEU A 182 -10.77 -60.11 -19.28
C LEU A 182 -11.21 -61.06 -18.15
N ASP A 183 -12.17 -61.94 -18.43
CA ASP A 183 -12.69 -62.88 -17.43
C ASP A 183 -11.61 -63.87 -16.97
N LEU A 184 -10.75 -64.32 -17.87
CA LEU A 184 -9.61 -65.16 -17.52
C LEU A 184 -8.57 -64.40 -16.67
N HIS A 185 -8.07 -63.26 -17.16
CA HIS A 185 -6.89 -62.63 -16.57
C HIS A 185 -7.19 -61.65 -15.44
N LEU A 186 -8.30 -60.92 -15.49
CA LEU A 186 -8.74 -60.03 -14.39
C LEU A 186 -9.70 -60.76 -13.44
N GLY A 187 -10.59 -61.59 -13.99
CA GLY A 187 -11.58 -62.33 -13.20
C GLY A 187 -10.98 -63.48 -12.39
N ARG A 188 -10.17 -64.35 -13.01
CA ARG A 188 -9.58 -65.52 -12.31
C ARG A 188 -8.20 -65.26 -11.75
N HIS A 189 -7.32 -64.61 -12.52
CA HIS A 189 -5.92 -64.43 -12.12
C HIS A 189 -5.67 -63.11 -11.37
N HIS A 190 -6.63 -62.18 -11.40
CA HIS A 190 -6.53 -60.86 -10.76
C HIS A 190 -5.24 -60.09 -11.14
N SER A 191 -4.80 -60.22 -12.40
CA SER A 191 -3.50 -59.69 -12.83
C SER A 191 -3.61 -58.90 -14.13
N ILE A 192 -3.51 -57.58 -14.02
CA ILE A 192 -3.41 -56.66 -15.16
C ILE A 192 -2.18 -56.97 -16.03
N PRO A 193 -0.97 -57.20 -15.48
CA PRO A 193 0.18 -57.57 -16.31
C PRO A 193 -0.05 -58.83 -17.15
N MET A 194 -0.77 -59.82 -16.59
CA MET A 194 -1.08 -61.03 -17.33
C MET A 194 -2.07 -60.77 -18.47
N LEU A 195 -3.11 -59.97 -18.21
CA LEU A 195 -4.06 -59.52 -19.24
C LEU A 195 -3.32 -58.84 -20.39
N LEU A 196 -2.52 -57.82 -20.07
CA LEU A 196 -1.84 -57.02 -21.10
C LEU A 196 -0.85 -57.86 -21.90
N SER A 197 -0.16 -58.82 -21.27
CA SER A 197 0.76 -59.72 -21.98
C SER A 197 0.02 -60.61 -22.98
N ALA A 198 -1.11 -61.20 -22.57
CA ALA A 198 -1.92 -62.04 -23.44
C ALA A 198 -2.57 -61.24 -24.57
N LEU A 199 -3.08 -60.03 -24.27
CA LEU A 199 -3.65 -59.12 -25.26
C LEU A 199 -2.62 -58.70 -26.31
N THR A 200 -1.39 -58.39 -25.88
CA THR A 200 -0.30 -58.06 -26.80
C THR A 200 -0.01 -59.21 -27.76
N GLN A 201 0.01 -60.46 -27.27
CA GLN A 201 0.22 -61.63 -28.11
C GLN A 201 -0.91 -61.82 -29.13
N GLU A 202 -2.17 -61.67 -28.69
CA GLU A 202 -3.35 -61.82 -29.56
C GLU A 202 -3.39 -60.77 -30.67
N LEU A 203 -3.18 -59.49 -30.33
CA LEU A 203 -3.17 -58.40 -31.29
C LEU A 203 -2.00 -58.51 -32.28
N PHE A 204 -0.81 -58.88 -31.79
CA PHE A 204 0.36 -59.09 -32.64
C PHE A 204 0.14 -60.23 -33.65
N GLN A 205 -0.47 -61.35 -33.21
CA GLN A 205 -0.80 -62.47 -34.08
C GLN A 205 -1.81 -62.05 -35.15
N ARG A 206 -2.89 -61.34 -34.78
CA ARG A 206 -3.88 -60.81 -35.73
C ARG A 206 -3.23 -59.92 -36.79
N GLN A 207 -2.38 -59.00 -36.37
CA GLN A 207 -1.68 -58.11 -37.31
C GLN A 207 -0.75 -58.89 -38.25
N THR A 208 0.01 -59.85 -37.73
CA THR A 208 0.94 -60.67 -38.52
C THR A 208 0.20 -61.54 -39.54
N MET A 209 -0.92 -62.17 -39.16
CA MET A 209 -1.73 -63.00 -40.07
C MET A 209 -2.41 -62.18 -41.17
N SER A 210 -2.83 -60.95 -40.85
CA SER A 210 -3.37 -60.00 -41.84
C SER A 210 -2.30 -59.60 -42.87
N MET A 211 -1.06 -59.37 -42.42
CA MET A 211 0.07 -59.02 -43.29
C MET A 211 0.46 -60.18 -44.24
N THR A 212 0.47 -61.43 -43.76
CA THR A 212 0.81 -62.59 -44.62
C THR A 212 -0.24 -62.90 -45.68
N ASN A 213 -1.52 -62.63 -45.40
CA ASN A 213 -2.59 -62.84 -46.37
C ASN A 213 -2.61 -61.75 -47.46
N SER A 214 -2.12 -60.55 -47.14
CA SER A 214 -2.04 -59.43 -48.08
C SER A 214 -0.88 -59.60 -49.08
N THR A 215 0.18 -60.34 -48.74
CA THR A 215 1.32 -60.60 -49.64
C THR A 215 1.12 -61.80 -50.56
N LEU A 216 0.15 -62.68 -50.29
CA LEU A 216 -0.19 -63.83 -51.14
C LEU A 216 -1.27 -63.53 -52.19
N SER A 217 -1.81 -62.30 -52.21
CA SER A 217 -2.84 -61.85 -53.17
C SER A 217 -2.31 -60.96 -54.31
N VAL A 218 -0.99 -60.95 -54.53
CA VAL A 218 -0.31 -60.33 -55.68
C VAL A 218 0.33 -61.42 -56.53
#